data_AF-A0A6J4NLL5-F1
#
_entry.id   AF-A0A6J4NLL5-F1
#
_cell.length_a   1.000
_cell.length_b   1.000
_cell.length_c   1.000
_cell.angle_alpha   90.00
_cell.angle_beta   90.00
_cell.angle_gamma   90.00
#
_symmetry.space_group_name_H-M   'P 1'
#
loop_
_entity.id
_entity.type
_entity.pdbx_description
1 polymer ?
#
loop_
_entity_poly.entity_id
_entity_poly.type
_entity_poly.pdbx_seq_one_letter_code
_entity_poly.pdbx_strand_id
1 'polypeptide(L)'
;MRWVLLRGLTREAGHWADFAAALEQRSGAPVVPLDLAGNGSQFASRSPASVDAMAADCIHRASMSTAPVVLVAMSLGAMVALECCRRAPHS
;
A
#
# COMPACT_ATOMS: atom_id res chain seq x y z
N MET A 1 7.08 13.73 1.74
CA MET A 1 6.66 12.47 2.41
C MET A 1 5.27 12.12 1.89
N ARG A 2 4.93 10.84 1.79
CA ARG A 2 3.60 10.36 1.39
C ARG A 2 3.20 9.15 2.24
N TRP A 3 1.91 9.00 2.48
CA TRP A 3 1.35 7.83 3.17
C TRP A 3 0.77 6.88 2.13
N VAL A 4 1.02 5.59 2.28
CA VAL A 4 0.46 4.55 1.43
C VAL A 4 -0.33 3.60 2.30
N LEU A 5 -1.62 3.44 1.99
CA LEU A 5 -2.51 2.54 2.73
C LEU A 5 -2.58 1.20 2.01
N LEU A 6 -2.06 0.15 2.64
CA LEU A 6 -2.07 -1.22 2.14
C LEU A 6 -3.10 -2.05 2.90
N ARG A 7 -4.00 -2.71 2.17
CA ARG A 7 -5.06 -3.53 2.80
C ARG A 7 -5.05 -4.96 2.28
N GLY A 8 -5.73 -5.83 3.03
CA GLY A 8 -5.95 -7.21 2.63
C GLY A 8 -7.13 -7.42 1.67
N LEU A 9 -7.62 -8.65 1.60
CA LEU A 9 -8.53 -9.19 0.57
C LEU A 9 -9.94 -8.56 0.50
N THR A 10 -10.27 -7.58 1.33
CA THR A 10 -11.64 -7.06 1.36
C THR A 10 -11.85 -6.03 0.26
N ARG A 11 -12.96 -6.13 -0.49
CA ARG A 11 -13.52 -5.06 -1.35
C ARG A 11 -14.08 -4.01 -0.38
N GLU A 12 -13.70 -2.74 -0.31
CA GLU A 12 -13.59 -1.65 -1.28
C GLU A 12 -12.75 -0.51 -0.66
N ALA A 13 -12.15 0.39 -1.46
CA ALA A 13 -11.42 1.57 -0.94
C ALA A 13 -12.24 2.44 0.04
N GLY A 14 -13.58 2.29 0.05
CA GLY A 14 -14.50 2.94 0.98
C GLY A 14 -14.22 2.67 2.47
N HIS A 15 -13.58 1.55 2.84
CA HIS A 15 -13.17 1.32 4.24
C HIS A 15 -12.11 2.31 4.75
N TRP A 16 -11.33 2.90 3.85
CA TRP A 16 -10.35 3.92 4.23
C TRP A 16 -10.91 5.33 4.11
N ALA A 17 -12.08 5.56 3.53
CA ALA A 17 -12.49 6.90 3.08
C ALA A 17 -12.35 7.97 4.19
N ASP A 18 -12.93 7.71 5.36
CA ASP A 18 -12.84 8.63 6.49
C ASP A 18 -11.43 8.69 7.09
N PHE A 19 -10.75 7.55 7.17
CA PHE A 19 -9.39 7.47 7.72
C PHE A 19 -8.35 8.17 6.84
N ALA A 20 -8.41 7.98 5.52
CA ALA A 20 -7.49 8.54 4.55
C ALA A 20 -7.62 10.06 4.51
N ALA A 21 -8.86 10.57 4.47
CA ALA A 21 -9.13 12.00 4.54
C ALA A 21 -8.66 12.60 5.87
N ALA A 22 -8.95 11.95 7.00
CA ALA A 22 -8.49 12.41 8.31
C ALA A 22 -6.96 12.39 8.43
N LEU A 23 -6.30 11.37 7.90
CA LEU A 23 -4.84 11.25 7.92
C LEU A 23 -4.18 12.30 7.02
N GLU A 24 -4.75 12.58 5.85
CA GLU A 24 -4.24 13.61 4.94
C GLU A 24 -4.35 14.99 5.58
N GLN A 25 -5.50 15.32 6.15
CA GLN A 25 -5.71 16.59 6.88
C GLN A 25 -4.76 16.75 8.07
N ARG A 26 -4.54 15.69 8.84
CA ARG A 26 -3.70 15.74 10.05
C ARG A 26 -2.20 15.73 9.75
N SER A 27 -1.78 15.00 8.71
CA SER A 27 -0.37 14.88 8.36
C SER A 27 0.11 15.97 7.41
N GLY A 28 -0.81 16.66 6.70
CA GLY A 28 -0.47 17.61 5.65
C GLY A 28 0.28 16.99 4.47
N ALA A 29 0.22 15.66 4.32
CA ALA A 29 0.94 14.90 3.31
C ALA A 29 -0.02 14.01 2.51
N PRO A 30 0.25 13.77 1.21
CA PRO A 30 -0.62 12.96 0.37
C PRO A 30 -0.85 11.56 0.94
N VAL A 31 -2.11 11.12 0.99
CA VAL A 31 -2.48 9.75 1.40
C VAL A 31 -2.99 8.99 0.19
N VAL A 32 -2.31 7.90 -0.15
CA VAL A 32 -2.58 7.11 -1.36
C VAL A 32 -3.04 5.70 -0.97
N PRO A 33 -4.32 5.35 -1.15
CA PRO A 33 -4.76 3.97 -1.06
C PRO A 33 -4.12 3.14 -2.17
N LEU A 34 -3.46 2.03 -1.82
CA LEU A 34 -2.85 1.12 -2.78
C LEU A 34 -3.55 -0.24 -2.70
N ASP A 35 -4.33 -0.54 -3.73
CA ASP A 35 -4.88 -1.88 -3.93
C ASP A 35 -3.80 -2.79 -4.54
N LEU A 36 -3.60 -3.95 -3.91
CA LEU A 36 -2.78 -5.05 -4.42
C LEU A 36 -3.43 -5.66 -5.67
N ALA A 37 -2.65 -6.16 -6.62
CA ALA A 37 -3.18 -6.86 -7.79
C ALA A 37 -4.15 -8.00 -7.38
N GLY A 38 -5.30 -8.08 -8.05
CA GLY A 38 -6.40 -8.98 -7.70
C GLY A 38 -7.34 -8.47 -6.63
N ASN A 39 -7.11 -7.28 -6.06
CA ASN A 39 -7.91 -6.70 -4.98
C ASN A 39 -8.47 -5.33 -5.36
N GLY A 40 -9.62 -4.96 -4.79
CA GLY A 40 -10.21 -3.63 -4.95
C GLY A 40 -10.34 -3.20 -6.42
N SER A 41 -9.79 -2.03 -6.74
CA SER A 41 -9.73 -1.49 -8.11
C SER A 41 -8.90 -2.34 -9.08
N GLN A 42 -8.00 -3.17 -8.57
CA GLN A 42 -7.18 -4.11 -9.35
C GLN A 42 -7.76 -5.52 -9.40
N PHE A 43 -9.06 -5.71 -9.18
CA PHE A 43 -9.69 -7.04 -9.17
C PHE A 43 -9.52 -7.82 -10.48
N ALA A 44 -9.33 -7.13 -11.62
CA ALA A 44 -9.10 -7.75 -12.92
C ALA A 44 -7.63 -8.15 -13.15
N SER A 45 -6.71 -7.64 -12.32
CA SER A 45 -5.30 -8.00 -12.38
C SER A 45 -5.09 -9.38 -11.76
N ARG A 46 -4.16 -10.16 -12.32
CA ARG A 46 -3.81 -11.47 -11.76
C ARG A 46 -3.23 -11.30 -10.36
N SER A 47 -3.85 -11.92 -9.36
CA SER A 47 -3.30 -11.96 -8.00
C SER A 47 -1.91 -12.61 -8.03
N PRO A 48 -0.87 -11.96 -7.51
CA PRO A 48 0.45 -12.59 -7.39
C PRO A 48 0.36 -13.82 -6.49
N ALA A 49 1.13 -14.86 -6.81
CA ALA A 49 1.08 -16.13 -6.10
C ALA A 49 1.83 -16.12 -4.75
N SER A 50 2.51 -15.03 -4.41
CA SER A 50 3.31 -14.90 -3.19
C SER A 50 3.32 -13.47 -2.65
N VAL A 51 3.52 -13.34 -1.34
CA VAL A 51 3.73 -12.05 -0.66
C VAL A 51 4.96 -11.33 -1.22
N ASP A 52 6.01 -12.07 -1.59
CA ASP A 52 7.21 -11.49 -2.22
C ASP A 52 6.90 -10.78 -3.54
N ALA A 53 6.10 -11.40 -4.41
CA ALA A 53 5.71 -10.77 -5.68
C ALA A 53 4.80 -9.55 -5.45
N MET A 54 3.93 -9.59 -4.44
CA MET A 54 3.12 -8.42 -4.02
C MET A 54 4.00 -7.29 -3.50
N ALA A 55 5.05 -7.60 -2.72
CA ALA A 55 5.97 -6.61 -2.19
C ALA A 55 6.84 -5.97 -3.29
N ALA A 56 7.26 -6.75 -4.29
CA ALA A 56 7.97 -6.24 -5.46
C ALA A 56 7.14 -5.20 -6.22
N ASP A 57 5.86 -5.49 -6.47
CA ASP A 57 4.94 -4.54 -7.11
C ASP A 57 4.78 -3.27 -6.27
N CYS A 58 4.60 -3.42 -4.96
CA CYS A 58 4.46 -2.28 -4.05
C CYS A 58 5.71 -1.38 -4.04
N ILE A 59 6.92 -1.96 -3.96
CA ILE A 59 8.18 -1.21 -4.01
C ILE A 59 8.31 -0.49 -5.37
N HIS A 60 8.02 -1.18 -6.47
CA HIS A 60 8.08 -0.58 -7.80
C HIS A 60 7.16 0.65 -7.89
N ARG A 61 5.90 0.52 -7.48
CA ARG A 61 4.93 1.63 -7.47
C ARG A 61 5.31 2.75 -6.50
N ALA A 62 5.93 2.43 -5.37
CA ALA A 62 6.45 3.41 -4.41
C ALA A 62 7.63 4.21 -4.99
N SER A 63 8.51 3.56 -5.74
CA SER A 63 9.71 4.15 -6.35
C SER A 63 9.43 5.17 -7.46
N MET A 64 8.19 5.23 -7.96
CA MET A 64 7.73 6.25 -8.92
C MET A 64 7.71 7.68 -8.33
N SER A 65 7.94 7.81 -7.01
CA SER A 65 8.10 9.09 -6.32
C SER A 65 9.41 9.11 -5.53
N THR A 66 10.08 10.26 -5.50
CA THR A 66 11.27 10.49 -4.68
C THR A 66 10.92 10.86 -3.23
N ALA A 67 9.64 11.05 -2.90
CA ALA A 67 9.20 11.39 -1.56
C ALA A 67 9.31 10.18 -0.61
N PRO A 68 9.77 10.37 0.65
CA PRO A 68 9.75 9.30 1.65
C PRO A 68 8.34 8.72 1.81
N VAL A 69 8.24 7.40 1.84
CA VAL A 69 6.99 6.65 1.92
C VAL A 69 6.80 6.09 3.33
N VAL A 70 5.62 6.31 3.91
CA VAL A 70 5.17 5.60 5.11
C VAL A 70 4.04 4.64 4.75
N LEU A 71 4.22 3.38 5.11
CA LEU A 71 3.22 2.34 4.91
C LEU A 71 2.32 2.23 6.14
N VAL A 72 1.02 2.32 5.94
CA VAL A 72 0.01 1.94 6.94
C VAL A 72 -0.71 0.72 6.39
N ALA A 73 -0.66 -0.38 7.12
CA ALA A 73 -1.04 -1.67 6.56
C ALA A 73 -1.88 -2.52 7.52
N MET A 74 -2.81 -3.29 6.97
CA MET A 74 -3.63 -4.24 7.75
C MET A 74 -3.78 -5.59 7.05
N SER A 75 -3.93 -6.67 7.85
CA SER A 75 -4.13 -8.04 7.36
C SER A 75 -3.05 -8.47 6.35
N LEU A 76 -3.40 -9.01 5.17
CA LEU A 76 -2.45 -9.33 4.10
C LEU A 76 -1.57 -8.14 3.71
N GLY A 77 -2.11 -6.92 3.75
CA GLY A 77 -1.32 -5.70 3.53
C GLY A 77 -0.16 -5.56 4.52
N ALA A 78 -0.32 -6.00 5.78
CA ALA A 78 0.75 -5.95 6.78
C ALA A 78 1.88 -6.94 6.47
N MET A 79 1.55 -8.14 5.97
CA MET A 79 2.56 -9.09 5.50
C MET A 79 3.35 -8.52 4.31
N VAL A 80 2.66 -7.89 3.37
CA VAL A 80 3.30 -7.22 2.23
C VAL A 80 4.17 -6.05 2.69
N ALA A 81 3.69 -5.22 3.62
CA ALA A 81 4.45 -4.09 4.14
C ALA A 81 5.74 -4.51 4.86
N LEU A 82 5.68 -5.57 5.68
CA LEU A 82 6.86 -6.13 6.33
C LEU A 82 7.88 -6.63 5.30
N GLU A 83 7.39 -7.32 4.25
CA GLU A 83 8.24 -7.80 3.17
C GLU A 83 8.84 -6.64 2.36
N CYS A 84 8.08 -5.56 2.14
CA CYS A 84 8.61 -4.32 1.55
C CYS A 84 9.74 -3.74 2.40
N CYS A 85 9.57 -3.64 3.72
CA CYS A 85 10.61 -3.15 4.62
C CYS A 85 11.84 -4.04 4.64
N ARG A 86 11.68 -5.37 4.58
CA ARG A 86 12.78 -6.33 4.51
C ARG A 86 13.62 -6.20 3.23
N ARG A 87 12.98 -5.81 2.14
CA ARG A 87 13.59 -5.67 0.80
C ARG A 87 14.04 -4.25 0.48
N ALA A 88 13.49 -3.25 1.16
CA ALA A 88 13.90 -1.87 0.98
C ALA A 88 15.38 -1.75 1.39
N PRO A 89 16.20 -1.04 0.61
CA PRO A 89 17.58 -0.78 1.00
C PRO A 89 17.59 -0.05 2.34
N HIS A 90 18.29 -0.61 3.33
CA HIS A 90 18.57 0.06 4.59
C HIS A 90 19.36 1.33 4.25
N SER A 91 18.69 2.48 4.32
CA SER A 91 19.29 3.80 4.13
C SER A 91 19.90 4.29 5.44
#